data_AF-A0A944JNL2-F1
#
_entry.id   AF-A0A944JNL2-F1
#
_cell.length_a   1.000
_cell.length_b   1.000
_cell.length_c   1.000
_cell.angle_alpha   90.00
_cell.angle_beta   90.00
_cell.angle_gamma   90.00
#
_symmetry.space_group_name_H-M   'P 1'
#
loop_
_entity.id
_entity.type
_entity.pdbx_description
1 polymer ?
#
loop_
_entity_poly.entity_id
_entity_poly.type
_entity_poly.pdbx_seq_one_letter_code
_entity_poly.pdbx_strand_id
1 'polypeptide(L)'
;MSKNLYTAASTMLGWAACWQIAAPLEAGAWRIILTLTACVMATIHIQDLRDIDGDRQAGRRTAPLVWGERLTRSTLTATIAFLPAVTFVLYDLAHHGWPAWVAWALSSILALAAALRLLTTAGQAADQRTYRTWEQWVTAALACAVLVI
;
A
#
# COMPACT_ATOMS: atom_id res chain seq x y z
N MET A 1 -14.52 9.90 3.88
CA MET A 1 -14.47 9.51 2.45
C MET A 1 -13.62 10.46 1.61
N SER A 2 -13.82 11.79 1.71
CA SER A 2 -13.11 12.79 0.90
C SER A 2 -11.58 12.72 0.99
N LYS A 3 -11.00 12.63 2.20
CA LYS A 3 -9.53 12.55 2.40
C LYS A 3 -8.87 11.44 1.58
N ASN A 4 -9.42 10.22 1.61
CA ASN A 4 -8.81 9.06 0.95
C ASN A 4 -8.96 9.12 -0.58
N LEU A 5 -10.06 9.71 -1.08
CA LEU A 5 -10.23 9.97 -2.51
C LEU A 5 -9.19 10.97 -3.01
N TYR A 6 -8.93 12.06 -2.25
CA TYR A 6 -7.87 13.01 -2.60
C TYR A 6 -6.50 12.35 -2.56
N THR A 7 -6.20 11.54 -1.55
CA THR A 7 -4.95 10.78 -1.49
C THR A 7 -4.80 9.86 -2.70
N ALA A 8 -5.85 9.13 -3.08
CA ALA A 8 -5.80 8.24 -4.24
C ALA A 8 -5.56 9.00 -5.55
N ALA A 9 -6.31 10.08 -5.77
CA ALA A 9 -6.17 10.90 -6.97
C ALA A 9 -4.78 11.54 -7.04
N SER A 10 -4.26 12.07 -5.92
CA SER A 10 -2.94 12.67 -5.88
C SER A 10 -1.82 11.62 -6.05
N THR A 11 -1.96 10.43 -5.46
CA THR A 11 -1.03 9.32 -5.67
C THR A 11 -1.02 8.87 -7.13
N MET A 12 -2.18 8.67 -7.75
CA MET A 12 -2.29 8.26 -9.15
C MET A 12 -1.65 9.27 -10.09
N LEU A 13 -2.01 10.55 -9.95
CA LEU A 13 -1.49 11.63 -10.80
C LEU A 13 0.01 11.85 -10.57
N GLY A 14 0.46 11.80 -9.31
CA GLY A 14 1.87 11.92 -8.97
C GLY A 14 2.71 10.80 -9.57
N TRP A 15 2.24 9.56 -9.50
CA TRP A 15 2.94 8.43 -10.11
C TRP A 15 2.95 8.49 -11.63
N ALA A 16 1.84 8.87 -12.27
CA ALA A 16 1.82 9.07 -13.72
C ALA A 16 2.82 10.15 -14.17
N ALA A 17 2.91 11.26 -13.43
CA ALA A 17 3.89 12.31 -13.70
C ALA A 17 5.33 11.82 -13.53
N CYS A 18 5.64 11.10 -12.44
CA CYS A 18 6.97 10.51 -12.23
C CYS A 18 7.32 9.50 -13.32
N TRP A 19 6.35 8.68 -13.75
CA TRP A 19 6.53 7.71 -14.80
C TRP A 19 6.89 8.37 -16.13
N GLN A 20 6.17 9.43 -16.49
CA GLN A 20 6.35 10.16 -17.74
C GLN A 20 7.74 10.80 -17.89
N ILE A 21 8.47 11.01 -16.78
CA ILE A 21 9.86 11.47 -16.79
C ILE A 21 10.81 10.36 -17.30
N ALA A 22 10.51 9.10 -16.99
CA ALA A 22 11.36 7.96 -17.30
C ALA A 22 10.95 7.23 -18.59
N ALA A 23 9.64 7.11 -18.87
CA ALA A 23 9.09 6.33 -19.97
C ALA A 23 7.70 6.84 -20.40
N PRO A 24 7.24 6.58 -21.64
CA PRO A 24 5.89 6.95 -22.07
C PRO A 24 4.79 6.21 -21.28
N LEU A 25 3.65 6.89 -21.10
CA LEU A 25 2.47 6.35 -20.41
C LEU A 25 1.63 5.45 -21.34
N GLU A 26 2.17 4.28 -21.64
CA GLU A 26 1.47 3.25 -22.43
C GLU A 26 0.42 2.48 -21.61
N ALA A 27 -0.34 1.61 -22.26
CA ALA A 27 -1.39 0.82 -21.60
C ALA A 27 -0.86 -0.04 -20.44
N GLY A 28 0.36 -0.57 -20.54
CA GLY A 28 1.03 -1.32 -19.47
C GLY A 28 1.31 -0.46 -18.23
N ALA A 29 1.85 0.75 -18.44
CA ALA A 29 2.11 1.71 -17.38
C ALA A 29 0.82 2.09 -16.63
N TRP A 30 -0.26 2.37 -17.37
CA TRP A 30 -1.56 2.67 -16.74
C TRP A 30 -2.13 1.49 -15.95
N ARG A 31 -2.01 0.26 -16.44
CA ARG A 31 -2.43 -0.93 -15.68
C ARG A 31 -1.68 -1.02 -14.34
N ILE A 32 -0.38 -0.76 -14.36
CA ILE A 32 0.45 -0.75 -13.15
C ILE A 32 0.00 0.34 -12.18
N ILE A 33 -0.06 1.59 -12.65
CA ILE A 33 -0.40 2.76 -11.83
C ILE A 33 -1.78 2.59 -11.21
N LEU A 34 -2.78 2.18 -11.99
CA LEU A 34 -4.15 1.99 -11.51
C LEU A 34 -4.25 0.84 -10.50
N THR A 35 -3.56 -0.28 -10.74
CA THR A 35 -3.56 -1.43 -9.82
C THR A 35 -2.92 -1.06 -8.50
N LEU A 36 -1.74 -0.43 -8.51
CA LEU A 36 -1.07 0.00 -7.29
C LEU A 36 -1.87 1.10 -6.55
N THR A 37 -2.54 1.99 -7.30
CA THR A 37 -3.42 3.01 -6.69
C THR A 37 -4.58 2.34 -5.97
N ALA A 38 -5.21 1.32 -6.57
CA ALA A 38 -6.27 0.56 -5.94
C ALA A 38 -5.78 -0.17 -4.67
N CYS A 39 -4.58 -0.76 -4.71
CA CYS A 39 -3.96 -1.37 -3.53
C CYS A 39 -3.72 -0.35 -2.41
N VAL A 40 -3.20 0.83 -2.75
CA VAL A 40 -3.02 1.93 -1.77
C VAL A 40 -4.38 2.35 -1.22
N MET A 41 -5.40 2.58 -2.04
CA MET A 41 -6.75 2.92 -1.56
C MET A 41 -7.30 1.89 -0.56
N ALA A 42 -7.10 0.61 -0.85
CA ALA A 42 -7.60 -0.47 0.01
C ALA A 42 -6.84 -0.56 1.35
N THR A 43 -5.60 -0.06 1.41
CA THR A 43 -4.70 -0.27 2.56
C THR A 43 -4.28 1.01 3.29
N ILE A 44 -4.54 2.19 2.73
CA ILE A 44 -4.20 3.51 3.30
C ILE A 44 -4.82 3.74 4.68
N HIS A 45 -5.89 3.02 4.99
CA HIS A 45 -6.55 3.02 6.30
C HIS A 45 -5.63 2.56 7.45
N ILE A 46 -4.48 1.96 7.15
CA ILE A 46 -3.45 1.65 8.14
C ILE A 46 -2.93 2.92 8.86
N GLN A 47 -2.99 4.10 8.23
CA GLN A 47 -2.65 5.36 8.88
C GLN A 47 -3.57 5.67 10.07
N ASP A 48 -4.83 5.24 10.02
CA ASP A 48 -5.83 5.55 11.05
C ASP A 48 -5.46 4.88 12.38
N LEU A 49 -4.68 3.78 12.37
CA LEU A 49 -4.25 3.07 13.57
C LEU A 49 -3.22 3.85 14.40
N ARG A 50 -2.27 4.54 13.74
CA ARG A 50 -1.30 5.38 14.46
C ARG A 50 -1.90 6.71 14.94
N ASP A 51 -2.97 7.14 14.28
CA ASP A 51 -3.58 8.45 14.46
C ASP A 51 -4.84 8.38 15.36
N ILE A 52 -5.13 7.24 16.00
CA ILE A 52 -6.33 7.02 16.84
C ILE A 52 -6.54 8.13 17.87
N ASP A 53 -5.51 8.48 18.64
CA ASP A 53 -5.64 9.48 19.71
C ASP A 53 -5.83 10.89 19.15
N GLY A 54 -5.13 11.22 18.06
CA GLY A 54 -5.30 12.49 17.35
C GLY A 54 -6.67 12.61 16.69
N ASP A 55 -7.17 11.52 16.10
CA ASP A 55 -8.52 11.41 15.54
C ASP A 55 -9.59 11.60 16.61
N ARG A 56 -9.40 10.98 17.78
CA ARG A 56 -10.33 11.10 18.91
C ARG A 56 -10.41 12.54 19.41
N GLN A 57 -9.26 13.19 19.60
CA GLN A 57 -9.20 14.60 20.03
C GLN A 57 -9.81 15.55 19.00
N ALA A 58 -9.61 15.27 17.71
CA ALA A 58 -10.20 16.05 16.61
C ALA A 58 -11.67 15.72 16.34
N GLY A 59 -12.31 14.83 17.11
CA GLY A 59 -13.70 14.41 16.91
C GLY A 59 -13.94 13.65 15.61
N ARG A 60 -12.89 13.05 15.01
CA ARG A 60 -13.00 12.30 13.75
C ARG A 60 -13.56 10.90 14.00
N ARG A 61 -14.30 10.39 13.02
CA ARG A 61 -14.88 9.04 13.02
C ARG A 61 -14.12 8.15 12.04
N THR A 62 -12.96 7.64 12.45
CA THR A 62 -12.14 6.72 11.66
C THR A 62 -12.47 5.26 11.96
N ALA A 63 -12.05 4.34 11.07
CA ALA A 63 -12.33 2.91 11.19
C ALA A 63 -12.06 2.32 12.59
N PRO A 64 -10.88 2.56 13.23
CA PRO A 64 -10.63 2.01 14.55
C PRO A 64 -11.52 2.60 15.65
N LEU A 65 -12.00 3.83 15.50
CA LEU A 65 -12.92 4.48 16.45
C LEU A 65 -14.38 4.06 16.25
N VAL A 66 -14.78 3.68 15.04
CA VAL A 66 -16.17 3.32 14.70
C VAL A 66 -16.40 1.80 14.80
N TRP A 67 -15.50 1.00 14.25
CA TRP A 67 -15.63 -0.47 14.18
C TRP A 67 -14.79 -1.20 15.24
N GLY A 68 -13.98 -0.44 15.99
CA GLY A 68 -13.03 -0.98 16.94
C GLY A 68 -11.69 -1.34 16.30
N GLU A 69 -10.65 -1.25 17.11
CA GLU A 69 -9.27 -1.47 16.70
C GLU A 69 -9.03 -2.89 16.20
N ARG A 70 -9.56 -3.91 16.90
CA ARG A 70 -9.35 -5.33 16.55
C ARG A 70 -9.89 -5.67 15.16
N LEU A 71 -11.12 -5.25 14.86
CA LEU A 71 -11.73 -5.49 13.54
C LEU A 71 -10.98 -4.75 12.43
N THR A 72 -10.57 -3.51 12.70
CA THR A 72 -9.77 -2.70 11.76
C THR A 72 -8.41 -3.35 11.48
N ARG A 73 -7.72 -3.85 12.52
CA ARG A 73 -6.46 -4.59 12.36
C ARG A 73 -6.65 -5.87 11.55
N SER A 74 -7.64 -6.70 11.88
CA SER A 74 -7.85 -7.97 11.18
C SER A 74 -8.21 -7.79 9.71
N THR A 75 -9.04 -6.79 9.38
CA THR A 75 -9.37 -6.46 7.98
C THR A 75 -8.16 -5.94 7.22
N LEU A 76 -7.38 -5.02 7.80
CA LEU A 76 -6.14 -4.54 7.20
C LEU A 76 -5.11 -5.65 7.02
N THR A 77 -4.93 -6.53 8.00
CA THR A 77 -4.04 -7.69 7.88
C THR A 77 -4.44 -8.54 6.68
N ALA A 78 -5.73 -8.87 6.53
CA ALA A 78 -6.20 -9.69 5.40
C ALA A 78 -5.93 -9.00 4.06
N THR A 79 -6.26 -7.71 3.94
CA THR A 79 -6.04 -6.94 2.71
C THR A 79 -4.55 -6.81 2.38
N ILE A 80 -3.69 -6.54 3.35
CA ILE A 80 -2.25 -6.38 3.13
C ILE A 80 -1.58 -7.73 2.84
N ALA A 81 -1.99 -8.81 3.51
CA ALA A 81 -1.49 -10.16 3.25
C ALA A 81 -1.88 -10.68 1.86
N PHE A 82 -2.89 -10.08 1.22
CA PHE A 82 -3.28 -10.39 -0.15
C PHE A 82 -2.43 -9.66 -1.22
N LEU A 83 -1.72 -8.60 -0.85
CA LEU A 83 -0.90 -7.81 -1.79
C LEU A 83 0.14 -8.63 -2.57
N PRO A 84 0.85 -9.62 -1.99
CA PRO A 84 1.77 -10.48 -2.74
C PRO A 84 1.13 -11.19 -3.94
N ALA A 85 -0.14 -11.58 -3.84
CA ALA A 85 -0.87 -12.21 -4.94
C ALA A 85 -1.18 -11.21 -6.05
N VAL A 86 -1.59 -9.99 -5.67
CA VAL A 86 -1.85 -8.91 -6.63
C VAL A 86 -0.57 -8.50 -7.36
N THR A 87 0.53 -8.32 -6.63
CA THR A 87 1.82 -7.96 -7.23
C THR A 87 2.42 -9.10 -8.04
N PHE A 88 2.18 -10.36 -7.67
CA PHE A 88 2.59 -11.52 -8.46
C PHE A 88 1.97 -11.47 -9.86
N VAL A 89 0.65 -11.35 -9.94
CA VAL A 89 -0.07 -11.26 -11.22
C VAL A 89 0.40 -10.04 -12.01
N LEU A 90 0.61 -8.91 -11.35
CA LEU A 90 1.07 -7.68 -12.00
C LEU A 90 2.47 -7.83 -12.62
N TYR A 91 3.41 -8.46 -11.92
CA TYR A 91 4.78 -8.63 -12.43
C TYR A 91 4.94 -9.79 -13.40
N ASP A 92 4.21 -10.89 -13.20
CA ASP A 92 4.21 -12.03 -14.13
C ASP A 92 3.62 -11.64 -15.49
N LEU A 93 2.56 -10.80 -15.49
CA LEU A 93 2.01 -10.21 -16.72
C LEU A 93 2.92 -9.14 -17.34
N ALA A 94 3.83 -8.54 -16.57
CA ALA A 94 4.72 -7.49 -17.05
C ALA A 94 5.91 -8.08 -17.81
N HIS A 95 6.73 -8.98 -17.23
CA HIS A 95 7.84 -9.65 -17.94
C HIS A 95 8.38 -10.89 -17.21
N HIS A 96 8.83 -11.90 -17.97
CA HIS A 96 9.49 -13.12 -17.47
C HIS A 96 11.02 -12.93 -17.34
N GLY A 97 11.49 -12.46 -16.19
CA GLY A 97 12.93 -12.35 -15.93
C GLY A 97 13.27 -12.29 -14.44
N TRP A 98 14.45 -12.78 -14.05
CA TRP A 98 14.89 -12.82 -12.65
C TRP A 98 14.77 -11.49 -11.87
N PRO A 99 14.92 -10.28 -12.47
CA PRO A 99 14.74 -9.04 -11.73
C PRO A 99 13.30 -8.82 -11.25
N ALA A 100 12.29 -9.23 -12.05
CA ALA A 100 10.89 -9.15 -11.69
C ALA A 100 10.55 -10.05 -10.49
N TRP A 101 11.17 -11.23 -10.41
CA TRP A 101 11.03 -12.15 -9.28
C TRP A 101 11.67 -11.61 -8.00
N VAL A 102 12.84 -10.98 -8.10
CA VAL A 102 13.49 -10.32 -6.95
C VAL A 102 12.65 -9.15 -6.46
N ALA A 103 12.19 -8.31 -7.38
CA ALA A 103 11.28 -7.21 -7.13
C ALA A 103 10.00 -7.67 -6.41
N TRP A 104 9.36 -8.71 -6.94
CA TRP A 104 8.19 -9.33 -6.34
C TRP A 104 8.48 -9.85 -4.94
N ALA A 105 9.57 -10.59 -4.75
CA ALA A 105 9.94 -11.17 -3.45
C ALA A 105 10.17 -10.08 -2.39
N LEU A 106 10.93 -9.03 -2.73
CA LEU A 106 11.19 -7.91 -1.83
C LEU A 106 9.90 -7.18 -1.43
N SER A 107 9.02 -6.89 -2.41
CA SER A 107 7.72 -6.30 -2.12
C SER A 107 6.86 -7.23 -1.25
N SER A 108 6.86 -8.53 -1.51
CA SER A 108 6.08 -9.51 -0.76
C SER A 108 6.55 -9.62 0.70
N ILE A 109 7.86 -9.59 0.94
CA ILE A 109 8.43 -9.58 2.29
C ILE A 109 7.96 -8.35 3.07
N LEU A 110 7.99 -7.17 2.47
CA LEU A 110 7.54 -5.95 3.15
C LEU A 110 6.04 -5.96 3.46
N ALA A 111 5.20 -6.42 2.52
CA ALA A 111 3.77 -6.56 2.74
C ALA A 111 3.46 -7.55 3.88
N LEU A 112 4.05 -8.75 3.84
CA LEU A 112 3.85 -9.77 4.86
C LEU A 112 4.42 -9.35 6.22
N ALA A 113 5.53 -8.63 6.24
CA ALA A 113 6.07 -8.04 7.47
C ALA A 113 5.09 -7.03 8.08
N ALA A 114 4.50 -6.13 7.28
CA ALA A 114 3.49 -5.20 7.75
C ALA A 114 2.23 -5.93 8.28
N ALA A 115 1.74 -6.94 7.55
CA ALA A 115 0.60 -7.76 7.96
C ALA A 115 0.85 -8.51 9.29
N LEU A 116 2.04 -9.12 9.44
CA LEU A 116 2.44 -9.80 10.66
C LEU A 116 2.55 -8.83 11.85
N ARG A 117 3.09 -7.63 11.63
CA ARG A 117 3.18 -6.60 12.67
C ARG A 117 1.79 -6.14 13.13
N LEU A 118 0.81 -6.02 12.24
CA LEU A 118 -0.57 -5.70 12.60
C LEU A 118 -1.20 -6.73 13.55
N LEU A 119 -0.84 -8.02 13.39
CA LEU A 119 -1.31 -9.12 14.23
C LEU A 119 -0.58 -9.21 15.58
N THR A 120 0.71 -8.94 15.60
CA THR A 120 1.60 -9.27 16.72
C THR A 120 1.94 -8.07 17.61
N THR A 121 1.82 -6.86 17.08
CA THR A 121 2.20 -5.63 17.79
C THR A 121 1.05 -4.64 17.78
N ALA A 122 0.84 -3.98 18.92
CA ALA A 122 -0.18 -2.95 19.06
C ALA A 122 0.40 -1.73 19.80
N GLY A 123 -0.25 -0.58 19.62
CA GLY A 123 0.12 0.68 20.24
C GLY A 123 0.80 1.65 19.26
N GLN A 124 0.68 2.94 19.56
CA GLN A 124 1.00 4.04 18.65
C GLN A 124 2.41 3.95 18.02
N ALA A 125 3.43 3.65 18.83
CA ALA A 125 4.81 3.54 18.34
C ALA A 125 5.00 2.32 17.41
N ALA A 126 4.32 1.21 17.69
CA ALA A 126 4.35 0.02 16.86
C ALA A 126 3.61 0.25 15.54
N ASP A 127 2.44 0.91 15.60
CA ASP A 127 1.61 1.25 14.45
C ASP A 127 2.31 2.25 13.52
N GLN A 128 3.03 3.23 14.09
CA GLN A 128 3.88 4.14 13.31
C GLN A 128 4.99 3.40 12.54
N ARG A 129 5.61 2.38 13.16
CA ARG A 129 6.61 1.55 12.47
C ARG A 129 5.97 0.70 11.38
N THR A 130 4.82 0.10 11.66
CA THR A 130 4.07 -0.70 10.69
C THR A 130 3.62 0.15 9.48
N TYR A 131 3.18 1.37 9.72
CA TYR A 131 2.87 2.34 8.67
C TYR A 131 4.11 2.66 7.81
N ARG A 132 5.28 2.87 8.41
CA ARG A 132 6.54 3.06 7.65
C ARG A 132 6.93 1.84 6.82
N THR A 133 6.74 0.62 7.35
CA THR A 133 6.96 -0.61 6.57
C THR A 133 6.02 -0.69 5.37
N TRP A 134 4.77 -0.26 5.54
CA TRP A 134 3.81 -0.15 4.44
C TRP A 134 4.20 0.93 3.43
N GLU A 135 4.70 2.10 3.85
CA GLU A 135 5.24 3.12 2.92
C GLU A 135 6.43 2.60 2.11
N GLN A 136 7.33 1.85 2.75
CA GLN A 136 8.43 1.16 2.07
C GLN A 136 7.90 0.16 1.04
N TRP A 137 6.84 -0.59 1.37
CA TRP A 137 6.18 -1.48 0.43
C TRP A 137 5.65 -0.74 -0.80
N VAL A 138 4.92 0.36 -0.62
CA VAL A 138 4.38 1.18 -1.72
C VAL A 138 5.50 1.63 -2.65
N THR A 139 6.60 2.11 -2.07
CA THR A 139 7.75 2.62 -2.83
C THR A 139 8.45 1.49 -3.58
N ALA A 140 8.68 0.35 -2.92
CA ALA A 140 9.27 -0.83 -3.54
C ALA A 140 8.40 -1.32 -4.70
N ALA A 141 7.08 -1.41 -4.51
CA ALA A 141 6.16 -1.88 -5.52
C ALA A 141 6.17 -0.99 -6.78
N LEU A 142 6.21 0.34 -6.62
CA LEU A 142 6.32 1.25 -7.75
C LEU A 142 7.69 1.16 -8.45
N ALA A 143 8.79 1.16 -7.69
CA ALA A 143 10.14 1.08 -8.23
C ALA A 143 10.37 -0.22 -9.03
N CYS A 144 9.86 -1.33 -8.49
CA CYS A 144 9.86 -2.62 -9.14
C CYS A 144 9.10 -2.58 -10.47
N ALA A 145 7.96 -1.90 -10.52
CA ALA A 145 7.17 -1.82 -11.73
C ALA A 145 7.85 -1.00 -12.85
N VAL A 146 8.68 -0.01 -12.49
CA VAL A 146 9.51 0.73 -13.46
C VAL A 146 10.68 -0.12 -13.96
N LEU A 147 11.33 -0.90 -13.10
CA LEU A 147 12.51 -1.72 -13.46
C LEU A 147 12.20 -2.93 -14.34
N VAL A 148 10.92 -3.32 -14.41
CA VAL A 148 10.47 -4.49 -15.18
C VAL A 148 10.12 -4.12 -16.62
N ILE A 149 10.10 -2.83 -16.98
CA ILE A 149 9.80 -2.30 -18.34
C ILE A 149 11.08 -1.81 -19.00
#